data_AF-A0A2E0PRW7-F1
#
_entry.id   AF-A0A2E0PRW7-F1
#
_cell.length_a   1.000
_cell.length_b   1.000
_cell.length_c   1.000
_cell.angle_alpha   90.00
_cell.angle_beta   90.00
_cell.angle_gamma   90.00
#
_symmetry.space_group_name_H-M   'P 1'
#
loop_
_entity.id
_entity.type
_entity.pdbx_description
1 polymer ?
#
loop_
_entity_poly.entity_id
_entity_poly.type
_entity_poly.pdbx_seq_one_letter_code
_entity_poly.pdbx_strand_id
1 'polypeptide(L)'
;ILTEETGPFEWAGVFEIADSSHTWTMQKVDGAYADPSMRLVLIPTDAATEEAMEAAEEGVGEMIEGDSCTVIEDGETMTPIAAEGSCFELHVGVGDDSTFTIDTTGVSALAAYAQHVPTEFERDAHYLADSAGNDIEPVAQESVGSHDHDHGGHGEEGEIEAGEDEEAFNYDPHSWLDPVSFKEQAKVVLEALKEAFPSDASTFTANAESYMSQLDSLHSDFQTALPSDSSCTDNKVIANHNAYSYLAKRYDLKFISIHGLDPEGEPSAADIAEAVEEINEEGITVLFIEEYTSESAVDSIVEQTKSDTMPNGVGVEYLYTMEMEPKDISDDYISMMRKSMNSLKEGLGC
;
A
#
# COMPACT_ATOMS: atom_id res chain seq x y z
N ILE A 1 -2.33 -23.32 -17.09
CA ILE A 1 -2.57 -23.88 -15.74
C ILE A 1 -1.20 -24.03 -15.13
N LEU A 2 -0.65 -22.90 -14.72
CA LEU A 2 0.49 -22.82 -13.81
C LEU A 2 -0.16 -22.41 -12.49
N THR A 3 0.14 -23.18 -11.47
CA THR A 3 -0.28 -22.94 -10.09
C THR A 3 0.52 -21.76 -9.55
N GLU A 4 -0.17 -20.74 -9.03
CA GLU A 4 0.42 -19.66 -8.24
C GLU A 4 1.15 -20.31 -7.06
N GLU A 5 2.46 -20.07 -6.92
CA GLU A 5 3.17 -20.35 -5.68
C GLU A 5 3.26 -19.00 -4.96
N THR A 6 2.50 -18.88 -3.87
CA THR A 6 2.61 -17.81 -2.89
C THR A 6 3.98 -17.94 -2.21
N GLY A 7 4.71 -16.84 -2.00
CA GLY A 7 5.91 -16.83 -1.16
C GLY A 7 5.65 -17.48 0.20
N PRO A 8 6.70 -17.97 0.89
CA PRO A 8 6.53 -18.86 2.03
C PRO A 8 6.00 -18.16 3.31
N PHE A 9 6.01 -16.83 3.37
CA PHE A 9 5.46 -16.02 4.45
C PHE A 9 4.90 -14.71 3.90
N GLU A 10 3.93 -14.11 4.61
CA GLU A 10 3.25 -12.90 4.16
C GLU A 10 3.76 -11.62 4.84
N TRP A 11 4.49 -11.75 5.95
CA TRP A 11 5.01 -10.62 6.71
C TRP A 11 6.32 -10.95 7.44
N ALA A 12 7.20 -9.97 7.57
CA ALA A 12 8.40 -9.99 8.37
C ALA A 12 8.51 -8.71 9.22
N GLY A 13 9.07 -8.81 10.42
CA GLY A 13 9.34 -7.65 11.25
C GLY A 13 10.45 -7.91 12.26
N VAL A 14 11.22 -6.88 12.61
CA VAL A 14 12.31 -6.99 13.59
C VAL A 14 12.10 -6.05 14.77
N PHE A 15 12.28 -6.57 15.99
CA PHE A 15 11.91 -5.87 17.22
C PHE A 15 13.11 -5.65 18.14
N GLU A 16 13.14 -4.53 18.83
CA GLU A 16 13.97 -4.37 20.03
C GLU A 16 13.34 -5.15 21.20
N ILE A 17 14.11 -6.04 21.82
CA ILE A 17 13.65 -6.89 22.91
C ILE A 17 14.30 -6.42 24.22
N ALA A 18 13.50 -5.78 25.07
CA ALA A 18 13.94 -5.25 26.36
C ALA A 18 13.67 -6.19 27.54
N ASP A 19 12.68 -7.08 27.41
CA ASP A 19 12.22 -8.00 28.45
C ASP A 19 12.59 -9.46 28.17
N SER A 20 12.58 -10.30 29.21
CA SER A 20 12.79 -11.75 29.08
C SER A 20 11.52 -12.52 28.69
N SER A 21 10.40 -11.83 28.46
CA SER A 21 9.13 -12.41 28.07
C SER A 21 8.31 -11.37 27.33
N HIS A 22 7.70 -11.79 26.22
CA HIS A 22 6.77 -10.98 25.43
C HIS A 22 5.49 -11.78 25.17
N THR A 23 4.44 -11.13 24.69
CA THR A 23 3.19 -11.79 24.33
C THR A 23 2.87 -11.53 22.87
N TRP A 24 2.67 -12.59 22.11
CA TRP A 24 2.04 -12.53 20.80
C TRP A 24 0.52 -12.71 20.94
N THR A 25 -0.27 -11.83 20.34
CA THR A 25 -1.74 -11.86 20.43
C THR A 25 -2.37 -12.06 19.05
N MET A 26 -3.40 -12.90 18.98
CA MET A 26 -4.26 -13.05 17.82
C MET A 26 -5.71 -12.91 18.28
N GLN A 27 -6.52 -12.11 17.59
CA GLN A 27 -7.90 -11.82 17.95
C GLN A 27 -8.86 -12.16 16.80
N LYS A 28 -10.12 -12.38 17.15
CA LYS A 28 -11.18 -12.40 16.14
C LYS A 28 -11.48 -11.00 15.64
N VAL A 29 -11.46 -10.84 14.32
CA VAL A 29 -11.98 -9.67 13.62
C VAL A 29 -13.38 -10.00 13.10
N ASP A 30 -14.36 -9.14 13.36
CA ASP A 30 -15.78 -9.36 13.02
C ASP A 30 -16.37 -10.72 13.45
N GLY A 31 -15.85 -11.28 14.55
CA GLY A 31 -16.35 -12.51 15.16
C GLY A 31 -15.75 -13.80 14.62
N ALA A 32 -14.70 -13.74 13.79
CA ALA A 32 -13.92 -14.89 13.34
C ALA A 32 -12.41 -14.60 13.37
N TYR A 33 -11.58 -15.63 13.56
CA TYR A 33 -10.14 -15.53 13.28
C TYR A 33 -9.94 -15.61 11.77
N ALA A 34 -8.93 -14.91 11.22
CA ALA A 34 -8.59 -14.95 9.81
C ALA A 34 -8.26 -16.38 9.35
N ASP A 35 -7.42 -17.09 10.13
CA ASP A 35 -7.15 -18.52 9.98
C ASP A 35 -7.25 -19.24 11.36
N PRO A 36 -7.66 -20.53 11.43
CA PRO A 36 -7.53 -21.34 12.65
C PRO A 36 -6.10 -21.49 13.19
N SER A 37 -5.07 -21.23 12.39
CA SER A 37 -3.68 -21.27 12.83
C SER A 37 -2.78 -20.36 11.99
N MET A 38 -1.62 -19.97 12.54
CA MET A 38 -0.61 -19.22 11.79
C MET A 38 0.78 -19.75 12.12
N ARG A 39 1.62 -19.96 11.10
CA ARG A 39 3.04 -20.25 11.32
C ARG A 39 3.84 -18.97 11.54
N LEU A 40 4.74 -19.01 12.52
CA LEU A 40 5.60 -17.89 12.91
C LEU A 40 7.02 -18.41 13.12
N VAL A 41 7.98 -17.89 12.36
CA VAL A 41 9.41 -18.14 12.59
C VAL A 41 10.00 -16.99 13.38
N LEU A 42 10.71 -17.33 14.46
CA LEU A 42 11.38 -16.36 15.33
C LEU A 42 12.89 -16.59 15.28
N ILE A 43 13.67 -15.55 14.96
CA ILE A 43 15.13 -15.61 14.81
C ILE A 43 15.78 -14.51 15.66
N PRO A 44 16.63 -14.83 16.65
CA PRO A 44 17.41 -13.83 17.37
C PRO A 44 18.40 -13.15 16.44
N THR A 45 18.47 -11.81 16.47
CA THR A 45 19.40 -11.02 15.65
C THR A 45 20.39 -10.23 16.52
N ASP A 46 21.49 -9.77 15.92
CA ASP A 46 22.50 -8.96 16.61
C ASP A 46 22.04 -7.50 16.84
N ALA A 47 21.06 -7.02 16.06
CA ALA A 47 20.46 -5.69 16.15
C ALA A 47 19.02 -5.71 15.59
N ALA A 48 18.19 -4.77 16.05
CA ALA A 48 16.87 -4.56 15.49
C ALA A 48 16.96 -3.55 14.34
N THR A 49 17.42 -4.01 13.17
CA THR A 49 17.51 -3.19 11.95
C THR A 49 17.03 -4.00 10.74
N GLU A 50 16.58 -3.31 9.71
CA GLU A 50 16.16 -3.91 8.43
C GLU A 50 17.23 -4.84 7.87
N GLU A 51 18.50 -4.42 7.85
CA GLU A 51 19.57 -5.26 7.29
C GLU A 51 19.82 -6.53 8.11
N ALA A 52 19.54 -6.50 9.42
CA ALA A 52 19.64 -7.68 10.28
C ALA A 52 18.44 -8.63 10.08
N MET A 53 17.28 -8.09 9.72
CA MET A 53 16.09 -8.85 9.34
C MET A 53 16.28 -9.50 7.97
N GLU A 54 16.67 -8.76 6.93
CA GLU A 54 16.95 -9.33 5.60
C GLU A 54 18.03 -10.42 5.69
N ALA A 55 19.09 -10.20 6.47
CA ALA A 55 20.14 -11.20 6.65
C ALA A 55 19.68 -12.48 7.37
N ALA A 56 18.60 -12.41 8.15
CA ALA A 56 18.01 -13.55 8.84
C ALA A 56 16.99 -14.31 7.98
N GLU A 57 16.59 -13.78 6.83
CA GLU A 57 15.57 -14.39 5.96
C GLU A 57 16.06 -15.68 5.27
N GLU A 58 17.38 -15.83 5.09
CA GLU A 58 17.96 -17.00 4.42
C GLU A 58 17.52 -18.31 5.11
N GLY A 59 16.65 -19.07 4.44
CA GLY A 59 16.13 -20.35 4.91
C GLY A 59 14.82 -20.30 5.69
N VAL A 60 14.24 -19.11 5.92
CA VAL A 60 12.91 -18.96 6.55
C VAL A 60 11.83 -19.73 5.79
N GLY A 61 11.88 -19.68 4.45
CA GLY A 61 10.89 -20.39 3.64
C GLY A 61 10.84 -21.89 3.90
N GLU A 62 12.01 -22.54 3.99
CA GLU A 62 12.08 -23.96 4.34
C GLU A 62 11.58 -24.23 5.77
N MET A 63 11.74 -23.28 6.70
CA MET A 63 11.24 -23.42 8.07
C MET A 63 9.72 -23.31 8.14
N ILE A 64 9.12 -22.35 7.41
CA ILE A 64 7.66 -22.11 7.42
C ILE A 64 6.91 -23.16 6.61
N GLU A 65 7.41 -23.56 5.45
CA GLU A 65 6.74 -24.57 4.61
C GLU A 65 6.99 -26.00 5.10
N GLY A 66 8.05 -26.20 5.90
CA GLY A 66 8.41 -27.50 6.44
C GLY A 66 7.37 -28.10 7.40
N ASP A 67 7.51 -29.40 7.68
CA ASP A 67 6.67 -30.14 8.64
C ASP A 67 7.17 -30.02 10.10
N SER A 68 8.08 -29.08 10.38
CA SER A 68 8.86 -29.03 11.63
C SER A 68 8.44 -27.95 12.64
N CYS A 69 7.42 -27.14 12.34
CA CYS A 69 6.94 -26.12 13.26
C CYS A 69 6.39 -26.75 14.55
N THR A 70 6.81 -26.20 15.69
CA THR A 70 6.31 -26.66 16.98
C THR A 70 4.92 -26.09 17.19
N VAL A 71 3.91 -26.95 17.36
CA VAL A 71 2.54 -26.50 17.65
C VAL A 71 2.49 -25.86 19.04
N ILE A 72 1.91 -24.66 19.11
CA ILE A 72 1.70 -23.89 20.34
C ILE A 72 0.21 -23.57 20.43
N GLU A 73 -0.43 -24.05 21.50
CA GLU A 73 -1.85 -23.80 21.75
C GLU A 73 -2.05 -22.44 22.46
N ASP A 74 -3.25 -21.88 22.39
CA ASP A 74 -3.62 -20.67 23.14
C ASP A 74 -3.25 -20.76 24.64
N GLY A 75 -2.47 -19.78 25.10
CA GLY A 75 -1.94 -19.66 26.46
C GLY A 75 -0.60 -20.37 26.69
N GLU A 76 -0.03 -21.03 25.69
CA GLU A 76 1.28 -21.70 25.78
C GLU A 76 2.46 -20.78 25.44
N THR A 77 3.68 -21.32 25.52
CA THR A 77 4.93 -20.57 25.37
C THR A 77 5.74 -21.06 24.17
N MET A 78 6.12 -20.15 23.27
CA MET A 78 7.10 -20.35 22.21
C MET A 78 8.50 -20.45 22.82
N THR A 79 8.99 -21.67 23.00
CA THR A 79 10.32 -21.96 23.55
C THR A 79 10.79 -23.38 23.17
N PRO A 80 12.10 -23.62 22.95
CA PRO A 80 13.16 -22.61 22.89
C PRO A 80 13.20 -21.89 21.53
N ILE A 81 13.77 -20.69 21.51
CA ILE A 81 14.17 -20.01 20.26
C ILE A 81 15.66 -20.33 20.03
N ALA A 82 15.95 -21.11 18.99
CA ALA A 82 17.33 -21.45 18.62
C ALA A 82 18.05 -20.27 17.97
N ALA A 83 19.38 -20.29 17.96
CA ALA A 83 20.18 -19.18 17.41
C ALA A 83 20.01 -19.04 15.89
N GLU A 84 19.75 -20.15 15.20
CA GLU A 84 19.44 -20.23 13.78
C GLU A 84 17.97 -20.01 13.45
N GLY A 85 17.12 -19.75 14.45
CA GLY A 85 15.69 -19.59 14.27
C GLY A 85 14.85 -20.79 14.72
N SER A 86 13.56 -20.58 14.94
CA SER A 86 12.61 -21.64 15.32
C SER A 86 11.23 -21.34 14.76
N CYS A 87 10.59 -22.33 14.14
CA CYS A 87 9.21 -22.22 13.66
C CYS A 87 8.21 -22.71 14.70
N PHE A 88 7.13 -21.95 14.86
CA PHE A 88 5.98 -22.26 15.70
C PHE A 88 4.71 -22.24 14.87
N GLU A 89 3.77 -23.16 15.12
CA GLU A 89 2.43 -23.14 14.53
C GLU A 89 1.43 -22.78 15.62
N LEU A 90 0.92 -21.56 15.59
CA LEU A 90 0.07 -20.98 16.62
C LEU A 90 -1.38 -21.38 16.38
N HIS A 91 -2.00 -22.10 17.31
CA HIS A 91 -3.38 -22.58 17.19
C HIS A 91 -4.31 -21.70 18.03
N VAL A 92 -5.29 -21.08 17.36
CA VAL A 92 -6.22 -20.16 18.04
C VAL A 92 -7.17 -20.90 18.98
N GLY A 93 -7.46 -20.30 20.12
CA GLY A 93 -8.39 -20.81 21.11
C GLY A 93 -9.85 -20.62 20.73
N VAL A 94 -10.75 -21.04 21.64
CA VAL A 94 -12.21 -20.83 21.48
C VAL A 94 -12.67 -19.42 21.85
N GLY A 95 -11.82 -18.68 22.57
CA GLY A 95 -12.05 -17.30 22.99
C GLY A 95 -12.01 -16.31 21.83
N ASP A 96 -12.29 -15.04 22.13
CA ASP A 96 -12.20 -13.95 21.16
C ASP A 96 -10.78 -13.41 21.00
N ASP A 97 -9.90 -13.76 21.95
CA ASP A 97 -8.47 -13.46 21.93
C ASP A 97 -7.71 -14.77 22.24
N SER A 98 -6.61 -14.99 21.53
CA SER A 98 -5.62 -16.05 21.78
C SER A 98 -4.28 -15.40 22.05
N THR A 99 -3.53 -15.92 23.02
CA THR A 99 -2.27 -15.32 23.47
C THR A 99 -1.16 -16.36 23.58
N PHE A 100 0.02 -16.02 23.12
CA PHE A 100 1.18 -16.91 23.08
C PHE A 100 2.37 -16.20 23.72
N THR A 101 2.93 -16.79 24.78
CA THR A 101 4.10 -16.21 25.46
C THR A 101 5.36 -16.49 24.64
N ILE A 102 6.22 -15.49 24.46
CA ILE A 102 7.52 -15.64 23.82
C ILE A 102 8.61 -15.64 24.90
N ASP A 103 9.40 -16.72 25.01
CA ASP A 103 10.57 -16.74 25.90
C ASP A 103 11.75 -16.05 25.21
N THR A 104 11.89 -14.75 25.46
CA THR A 104 12.96 -13.90 24.91
C THR A 104 14.15 -13.78 25.85
N THR A 105 14.33 -14.72 26.79
CA THR A 105 15.43 -14.68 27.76
C THR A 105 16.80 -14.65 27.05
N GLY A 106 17.50 -13.53 27.16
CA GLY A 106 18.84 -13.37 26.58
C GLY A 106 18.86 -12.97 25.11
N VAL A 107 17.70 -12.65 24.54
CA VAL A 107 17.53 -12.06 23.20
C VAL A 107 17.45 -10.54 23.37
N SER A 108 18.19 -9.78 22.55
CA SER A 108 18.15 -8.31 22.54
C SER A 108 17.47 -7.72 21.31
N ALA A 109 17.42 -8.49 20.22
CA ALA A 109 16.66 -8.19 19.01
C ALA A 109 16.13 -9.49 18.42
N LEU A 110 14.93 -9.44 17.84
CA LEU A 110 14.22 -10.62 17.34
C LEU A 110 13.57 -10.29 16.01
N ALA A 111 13.92 -11.02 14.96
CA ALA A 111 13.18 -11.05 13.71
C ALA A 111 12.06 -12.09 13.79
N ALA A 112 10.90 -11.74 13.24
CA ALA A 112 9.72 -12.58 13.17
C ALA A 112 9.22 -12.63 11.72
N TYR A 113 8.87 -13.82 11.23
CA TYR A 113 8.33 -14.04 9.88
C TYR A 113 7.04 -14.82 10.01
N ALA A 114 5.93 -14.24 9.58
CA ALA A 114 4.59 -14.77 9.77
C ALA A 114 4.00 -15.25 8.44
N GLN A 115 3.40 -16.44 8.47
CA GLN A 115 2.68 -17.00 7.34
C GLN A 115 1.56 -16.10 6.85
N HIS A 116 0.94 -15.36 7.76
CA HIS A 116 -0.09 -14.38 7.49
C HIS A 116 0.31 -13.01 8.01
N VAL A 117 -0.24 -11.95 7.42
CA VAL A 117 -0.03 -10.59 7.94
C VAL A 117 -0.65 -10.51 9.35
N PRO A 118 0.13 -10.23 10.41
CA PRO A 118 -0.37 -10.28 11.79
C PRO A 118 -1.58 -9.38 12.07
N THR A 119 -1.72 -8.28 11.32
CA THR A 119 -2.84 -7.33 11.42
C THR A 119 -4.19 -7.93 11.03
N GLU A 120 -4.23 -9.03 10.26
CA GLU A 120 -5.47 -9.78 10.00
C GLU A 120 -6.08 -10.38 11.29
N PHE A 121 -5.27 -10.48 12.34
CA PHE A 121 -5.66 -10.96 13.66
C PHE A 121 -5.79 -9.82 14.68
N GLU A 122 -5.87 -8.56 14.27
CA GLU A 122 -5.98 -7.42 15.19
C GLU A 122 -7.40 -6.85 15.23
N ARG A 123 -8.00 -6.86 16.42
CA ARG A 123 -9.28 -6.18 16.67
C ARG A 123 -9.08 -4.89 17.44
N ASP A 124 -8.33 -4.95 18.54
CA ASP A 124 -8.11 -3.85 19.47
C ASP A 124 -6.79 -3.92 20.27
N ALA A 125 -5.93 -4.90 19.99
CA ALA A 125 -4.60 -5.04 20.57
C ALA A 125 -3.58 -5.35 19.47
N HIS A 126 -2.39 -4.77 19.57
CA HIS A 126 -1.30 -5.05 18.64
C HIS A 126 -0.77 -6.48 18.85
N TYR A 127 -0.25 -7.09 17.78
CA TYR A 127 0.18 -8.49 17.82
C TYR A 127 1.35 -8.75 18.77
N LEU A 128 2.21 -7.78 19.10
CA LEU A 128 3.32 -7.96 20.04
C LEU A 128 3.27 -6.96 21.21
N ALA A 129 3.41 -7.46 22.43
CA ALA A 129 3.47 -6.65 23.64
C ALA A 129 4.59 -7.06 24.61
N ASP A 130 5.09 -6.08 25.38
CA ASP A 130 6.08 -6.25 26.44
C ASP A 130 5.51 -6.95 27.69
N SER A 131 6.35 -7.19 28.71
CA SER A 131 5.90 -7.86 29.94
C SER A 131 4.94 -7.04 30.81
N ALA A 132 4.81 -5.74 30.52
CA ALA A 132 3.84 -4.84 31.14
C ALA A 132 2.54 -4.69 30.32
N GLY A 133 2.47 -5.30 29.12
CA GLY A 133 1.36 -5.21 28.20
C GLY A 133 1.32 -3.92 27.38
N ASN A 134 2.47 -3.26 27.20
CA ASN A 134 2.58 -2.17 26.22
C ASN A 134 2.91 -2.75 24.85
N ASP A 135 2.29 -2.22 23.81
CA ASP A 135 2.53 -2.62 22.43
C ASP A 135 3.98 -2.34 22.03
N ILE A 136 4.55 -3.24 21.23
CA ILE A 136 5.88 -3.10 20.63
C ILE A 136 5.73 -3.15 19.12
N GLU A 137 5.98 -2.02 18.48
CA GLU A 137 6.06 -1.90 17.03
C GLU A 137 7.41 -2.47 16.51
N PRO A 138 7.45 -3.03 15.30
CA PRO A 138 8.70 -3.41 14.66
C PRO A 138 9.54 -2.16 14.36
N VAL A 139 10.86 -2.29 14.45
CA VAL A 139 11.81 -1.25 14.03
C VAL A 139 11.89 -1.14 12.51
N ALA A 140 11.75 -2.27 11.83
CA ALA A 140 11.58 -2.39 10.39
C ALA A 140 10.67 -3.58 10.12
N GLN A 141 9.86 -3.51 9.07
CA GLN A 141 8.96 -4.58 8.66
C GLN A 141 8.82 -4.62 7.14
N GLU A 142 8.48 -5.80 6.64
CA GLU A 142 8.15 -6.05 5.25
C GLU A 142 6.85 -6.85 5.22
N SER A 143 5.97 -6.57 4.28
CA SER A 143 4.75 -7.36 4.08
C SER A 143 4.56 -7.53 2.59
N VAL A 144 4.06 -8.69 2.13
CA VAL A 144 3.49 -8.73 0.78
C VAL A 144 2.30 -7.76 0.77
N GLY A 145 2.49 -6.64 0.08
CA GLY A 145 1.55 -5.52 0.06
C GLY A 145 1.97 -4.25 0.82
N SER A 146 3.11 -4.24 1.53
CA SER A 146 3.64 -3.01 2.17
C SER A 146 5.12 -2.82 1.79
N HIS A 147 5.37 -1.90 0.86
CA HIS A 147 6.71 -1.45 0.50
C HIS A 147 7.10 -0.24 1.34
N ASP A 148 7.90 -0.46 2.39
CA ASP A 148 8.70 0.57 3.05
C ASP A 148 10.01 0.75 2.28
N HIS A 149 10.38 2.00 1.95
CA HIS A 149 11.74 2.33 1.51
C HIS A 149 12.18 3.68 2.07
N ASP A 150 13.34 3.63 2.73
CA ASP A 150 14.09 4.71 3.37
C ASP A 150 14.45 5.90 2.46
N HIS A 151 14.56 7.08 3.09
CA HIS A 151 14.97 8.32 2.45
C HIS A 151 16.50 8.48 2.40
N GLY A 152 17.06 8.73 1.22
CA GLY A 152 18.34 9.45 1.16
C GLY A 152 19.10 9.55 -0.16
N GLY A 153 18.86 10.62 -0.92
CA GLY A 153 19.97 11.38 -1.54
C GLY A 153 20.19 11.27 -3.06
N HIS A 154 19.66 12.28 -3.77
CA HIS A 154 20.17 12.88 -5.01
C HIS A 154 20.90 12.01 -6.06
N GLY A 155 20.21 11.82 -7.20
CA GLY A 155 20.76 12.19 -8.50
C GLY A 155 21.12 11.05 -9.45
N GLU A 156 20.32 11.01 -10.53
CA GLU A 156 20.56 10.41 -11.85
C GLU A 156 20.13 8.95 -12.08
N GLU A 157 19.31 8.84 -13.13
CA GLU A 157 18.81 7.68 -13.87
C GLU A 157 19.25 6.27 -13.44
N GLY A 158 18.29 5.46 -12.99
CA GLY A 158 18.42 4.00 -12.95
C GLY A 158 17.51 3.33 -11.93
N GLU A 159 16.64 2.43 -12.45
CA GLU A 159 15.96 1.30 -11.79
C GLU A 159 15.07 1.55 -10.55
N ILE A 160 13.80 1.17 -10.71
CA ILE A 160 12.84 0.94 -9.63
C ILE A 160 12.85 -0.58 -9.47
N GLU A 161 13.38 -1.10 -8.37
CA GLU A 161 13.33 -2.54 -8.08
C GLU A 161 11.98 -2.86 -7.42
N ALA A 162 11.28 -3.85 -7.97
CA ALA A 162 10.04 -4.40 -7.42
C ALA A 162 10.31 -5.85 -7.00
N GLY A 163 9.74 -6.24 -5.85
CA GLY A 163 9.97 -7.53 -5.20
C GLY A 163 9.66 -8.76 -6.06
N GLU A 164 10.30 -9.88 -5.73
CA GLU A 164 10.46 -11.07 -6.58
C GLU A 164 9.21 -11.96 -6.80
N ASP A 165 8.00 -11.58 -6.38
CA ASP A 165 6.81 -12.45 -6.51
C ASP A 165 5.52 -11.81 -7.08
N GLU A 166 5.56 -10.56 -7.53
CA GLU A 166 4.68 -10.16 -8.64
C GLU A 166 5.45 -10.43 -9.94
N GLU A 167 4.76 -10.63 -11.08
CA GLU A 167 5.44 -10.33 -12.35
C GLU A 167 5.81 -8.86 -12.23
N ALA A 168 7.04 -8.57 -11.77
CA ALA A 168 7.52 -7.24 -11.50
C ALA A 168 7.16 -6.42 -12.73
N PHE A 169 6.12 -5.61 -12.62
CA PHE A 169 5.94 -4.60 -13.62
C PHE A 169 7.13 -3.70 -13.34
N ASN A 170 8.18 -3.81 -14.17
CA ASN A 170 9.31 -2.88 -14.16
C ASN A 170 8.86 -1.40 -14.31
N TYR A 171 7.56 -1.15 -14.40
CA TYR A 171 6.87 0.07 -14.74
C TYR A 171 5.53 0.10 -13.99
N ASP A 172 5.21 1.23 -13.37
CA ASP A 172 3.86 1.56 -12.89
C ASP A 172 2.77 1.13 -13.91
N PRO A 173 1.72 0.37 -13.51
CA PRO A 173 0.71 -0.12 -14.44
C PRO A 173 -0.29 0.97 -14.90
N HIS A 174 -0.42 2.09 -14.18
CA HIS A 174 -1.47 3.10 -14.31
C HIS A 174 -1.31 4.04 -15.51
N SER A 175 -0.69 3.56 -16.58
CA SER A 175 -0.43 4.32 -17.81
C SER A 175 -1.71 4.81 -18.51
N TRP A 176 -2.88 4.25 -18.20
CA TRP A 176 -4.15 4.74 -18.75
C TRP A 176 -4.55 6.11 -18.19
N LEU A 177 -3.97 6.57 -17.06
CA LEU A 177 -4.23 7.91 -16.51
C LEU A 177 -3.49 9.03 -17.27
N ASP A 178 -2.61 8.72 -18.21
CA ASP A 178 -2.10 9.69 -19.21
C ASP A 178 -2.92 9.54 -20.51
N PRO A 179 -3.73 10.55 -20.91
CA PRO A 179 -4.53 10.49 -22.14
C PRO A 179 -3.74 10.17 -23.41
N VAL A 180 -2.46 10.54 -23.46
CA VAL A 180 -1.58 10.24 -24.60
C VAL A 180 -1.17 8.76 -24.59
N SER A 181 -0.86 8.22 -23.42
CA SER A 181 -0.51 6.80 -23.24
C SER A 181 -1.74 5.91 -23.50
N PHE A 182 -2.91 6.30 -23.01
CA PHE A 182 -4.16 5.56 -23.27
C PHE A 182 -4.55 5.56 -24.75
N LYS A 183 -4.21 6.62 -25.49
CA LYS A 183 -4.38 6.66 -26.95
C LYS A 183 -3.51 5.62 -27.65
N GLU A 184 -2.30 5.34 -27.18
CA GLU A 184 -1.47 4.26 -27.73
C GLU A 184 -2.05 2.88 -27.41
N GLN A 185 -2.59 2.68 -26.21
CA GLN A 185 -3.30 1.44 -25.85
C GLN A 185 -4.53 1.21 -26.76
N ALA A 186 -5.31 2.26 -27.04
CA ALA A 186 -6.46 2.17 -27.96
C ALA A 186 -6.07 1.71 -29.38
N LYS A 187 -4.86 2.04 -29.85
CA LYS A 187 -4.34 1.54 -31.14
C LYS A 187 -4.02 0.06 -31.08
N VAL A 188 -3.45 -0.42 -29.98
CA VAL A 188 -3.18 -1.86 -29.78
C VAL A 188 -4.48 -2.65 -29.81
N VAL A 189 -5.51 -2.17 -29.09
CA VAL A 189 -6.85 -2.79 -29.10
C VAL A 189 -7.46 -2.78 -30.50
N LEU A 190 -7.34 -1.68 -31.24
CA LEU A 190 -7.84 -1.59 -32.62
C LEU A 190 -7.21 -2.66 -33.52
N GLU A 191 -5.89 -2.83 -33.48
CA GLU A 191 -5.21 -3.82 -34.33
C GLU A 191 -5.61 -5.25 -33.94
N ALA A 192 -5.73 -5.56 -32.64
CA ALA A 192 -6.21 -6.85 -32.17
C ALA A 192 -7.65 -7.14 -32.63
N LEU A 193 -8.56 -6.15 -32.56
CA LEU A 193 -9.93 -6.30 -33.05
C LEU A 193 -10.00 -6.51 -34.56
N LYS A 194 -9.18 -5.81 -35.34
CA LYS A 194 -9.10 -5.99 -36.79
C LYS A 194 -8.58 -7.37 -37.17
N GLU A 195 -7.64 -7.93 -36.41
CA GLU A 195 -7.12 -9.28 -36.62
C GLU A 195 -8.16 -10.35 -36.28
N ALA A 196 -8.80 -10.24 -35.12
CA ALA A 196 -9.80 -11.20 -34.67
C ALA A 196 -11.10 -11.17 -35.50
N PHE A 197 -11.49 -9.98 -35.98
CA PHE A 197 -12.76 -9.75 -36.68
C PHE A 197 -12.58 -8.94 -37.98
N PRO A 198 -11.96 -9.53 -39.03
CA PRO A 198 -11.60 -8.79 -40.25
C PRO A 198 -12.79 -8.21 -41.03
N SER A 199 -13.99 -8.81 -40.90
CA SER A 199 -15.22 -8.32 -41.53
C SER A 199 -15.67 -6.95 -41.02
N ASP A 200 -15.34 -6.63 -39.77
CA ASP A 200 -15.81 -5.44 -39.06
C ASP A 200 -14.68 -4.41 -38.89
N ALA A 201 -13.52 -4.64 -39.50
CA ALA A 201 -12.32 -3.80 -39.40
C ALA A 201 -12.57 -2.31 -39.68
N SER A 202 -13.41 -1.97 -40.66
CA SER A 202 -13.75 -0.57 -40.96
C SER A 202 -14.55 0.10 -39.84
N THR A 203 -15.43 -0.66 -39.18
CA THR A 203 -16.23 -0.18 -38.05
C THR A 203 -15.35 0.09 -36.84
N PHE A 204 -14.45 -0.85 -36.50
CA PHE A 204 -13.50 -0.63 -35.40
C PHE A 204 -12.58 0.55 -35.67
N THR A 205 -12.10 0.71 -36.91
CA THR A 205 -11.24 1.83 -37.29
C THR A 205 -11.95 3.17 -37.07
N ALA A 206 -13.19 3.32 -37.57
CA ALA A 206 -13.95 4.55 -37.41
C ALA A 206 -14.24 4.87 -35.93
N ASN A 207 -14.57 3.85 -35.13
CA ASN A 207 -14.81 4.02 -33.69
C ASN A 207 -13.54 4.42 -32.93
N ALA A 208 -12.43 3.74 -33.20
CA ALA A 208 -11.14 4.03 -32.56
C ALA A 208 -10.62 5.42 -32.93
N GLU A 209 -10.73 5.84 -34.20
CA GLU A 209 -10.39 7.22 -34.62
C GLU A 209 -11.23 8.27 -33.88
N SER A 210 -12.54 8.02 -33.76
CA SER A 210 -13.42 8.91 -32.99
C SER A 210 -13.06 8.96 -31.50
N TYR A 211 -12.63 7.85 -30.91
CA TYR A 211 -12.24 7.79 -29.51
C TYR A 211 -10.88 8.45 -29.25
N MET A 212 -9.88 8.14 -30.09
CA MET A 212 -8.56 8.77 -30.02
C MET A 212 -8.61 10.30 -30.19
N SER A 213 -9.55 10.82 -30.99
CA SER A 213 -9.78 12.26 -31.08
C SER A 213 -10.33 12.87 -29.79
N GLN A 214 -11.09 12.11 -28.98
CA GLN A 214 -11.55 12.56 -27.67
C GLN A 214 -10.38 12.59 -26.68
N LEU A 215 -9.46 11.62 -26.75
CA LEU A 215 -8.22 11.61 -25.96
C LEU A 215 -7.30 12.78 -26.30
N ASP A 216 -7.18 13.14 -27.58
CA ASP A 216 -6.43 14.35 -28.00
C ASP A 216 -7.05 15.64 -27.42
N SER A 217 -8.39 15.72 -27.42
CA SER A 217 -9.11 16.83 -26.80
C SER A 217 -8.87 16.86 -25.28
N LEU A 218 -8.97 15.71 -24.62
CA LEU A 218 -8.72 15.58 -23.19
C LEU A 218 -7.29 16.01 -22.84
N HIS A 219 -6.29 15.57 -23.61
CA HIS A 219 -4.91 16.00 -23.42
C HIS A 219 -4.76 17.52 -23.51
N SER A 220 -5.41 18.14 -24.51
CA SER A 220 -5.40 19.60 -24.70
C SER A 220 -6.12 20.34 -23.57
N ASP A 221 -7.21 19.77 -23.05
CA ASP A 221 -7.95 20.29 -21.90
C ASP A 221 -7.05 20.31 -20.66
N PHE A 222 -6.33 19.21 -20.38
CA PHE A 222 -5.37 19.14 -19.26
C PHE A 222 -4.22 20.14 -19.41
N GLN A 223 -3.62 20.29 -20.60
CA GLN A 223 -2.56 21.29 -20.82
C GLN A 223 -3.05 22.72 -20.58
N THR A 224 -4.34 22.97 -20.81
CA THR A 224 -4.96 24.27 -20.58
C THR A 224 -5.32 24.47 -19.11
N ALA A 225 -5.76 23.41 -18.43
CA ALA A 225 -6.12 23.43 -17.02
C ALA A 225 -4.91 23.48 -16.09
N LEU A 226 -3.83 22.79 -16.47
CA LEU A 226 -2.57 22.63 -15.72
C LEU A 226 -1.39 23.11 -16.57
N PRO A 227 -1.26 24.42 -16.81
CA PRO A 227 -0.20 24.95 -17.65
C PRO A 227 1.17 24.88 -16.96
N SER A 228 2.20 24.53 -17.74
CA SER A 228 3.57 24.35 -17.24
C SER A 228 4.33 25.67 -16.99
N ASP A 229 3.69 26.83 -17.11
CA ASP A 229 4.32 28.15 -17.02
C ASP A 229 4.27 28.78 -15.61
N SER A 230 4.05 27.93 -14.60
CA SER A 230 3.96 28.29 -13.18
C SER A 230 2.80 29.25 -12.86
N SER A 231 1.71 29.22 -13.65
CA SER A 231 0.50 29.98 -13.31
C SER A 231 -0.34 29.34 -12.21
N CYS A 232 -0.17 28.03 -11.99
CA CYS A 232 -0.70 27.34 -10.83
C CYS A 232 0.02 27.82 -9.56
N THR A 233 -0.68 27.79 -8.43
CA THR A 233 -0.12 28.19 -7.14
C THR A 233 0.83 27.12 -6.59
N ASP A 234 0.59 25.86 -6.95
CA ASP A 234 1.39 24.70 -6.55
C ASP A 234 1.48 23.69 -7.71
N ASN A 235 2.37 22.71 -7.58
CA ASN A 235 2.41 21.51 -8.40
C ASN A 235 2.50 20.21 -7.58
N LYS A 236 2.46 20.29 -6.26
CA LYS A 236 2.42 19.14 -5.36
C LYS A 236 0.98 18.68 -5.14
N VAL A 237 0.78 17.38 -5.22
CA VAL A 237 -0.52 16.72 -5.08
C VAL A 237 -0.35 15.62 -4.06
N ILE A 238 -1.08 15.68 -2.95
CA ILE A 238 -1.11 14.57 -2.00
C ILE A 238 -2.31 13.69 -2.28
N ALA A 239 -2.11 12.38 -2.45
CA ALA A 239 -3.16 11.43 -2.81
C ALA A 239 -3.09 10.16 -1.96
N ASN A 240 -4.23 9.50 -1.76
CA ASN A 240 -4.31 8.26 -0.98
C ASN A 240 -3.77 7.01 -1.70
N HIS A 241 -3.60 7.09 -3.03
CA HIS A 241 -3.13 5.97 -3.86
C HIS A 241 -2.03 6.44 -4.83
N ASN A 242 -0.95 5.68 -4.93
CA ASN A 242 0.18 5.95 -5.81
C ASN A 242 -0.06 5.52 -7.27
N ALA A 243 -1.12 6.04 -7.91
CA ALA A 243 -1.50 5.65 -9.28
C ALA A 243 -1.06 6.65 -10.36
N TYR A 244 -0.49 7.81 -10.00
CA TYR A 244 -0.51 8.97 -10.90
C TYR A 244 0.81 9.29 -11.60
N SER A 245 1.82 8.40 -11.59
CA SER A 245 3.17 8.73 -12.08
C SER A 245 3.21 9.17 -13.56
N TYR A 246 2.39 8.56 -14.42
CA TYR A 246 2.29 8.95 -15.83
C TYR A 246 1.66 10.33 -16.01
N LEU A 247 0.59 10.60 -15.27
CA LEU A 247 -0.08 11.90 -15.25
C LEU A 247 0.87 12.99 -14.72
N ALA A 248 1.57 12.67 -13.63
CA ALA A 248 2.57 13.52 -12.99
C ALA A 248 3.66 13.94 -13.98
N LYS A 249 4.26 12.95 -14.65
CA LYS A 249 5.29 13.19 -15.68
C LYS A 249 4.75 13.96 -16.88
N ARG A 250 3.50 13.73 -17.29
CA ARG A 250 2.89 14.38 -18.46
C ARG A 250 2.62 15.86 -18.23
N TYR A 251 2.20 16.22 -17.02
CA TYR A 251 1.70 17.55 -16.68
C TYR A 251 2.54 18.28 -15.61
N ASP A 252 3.76 17.80 -15.34
CA ASP A 252 4.73 18.41 -14.41
C ASP A 252 4.20 18.56 -12.97
N LEU A 253 3.48 17.53 -12.51
CA LEU A 253 2.98 17.43 -11.14
C LEU A 253 3.94 16.57 -10.30
N LYS A 254 3.91 16.79 -8.99
CA LYS A 254 4.62 16.00 -7.99
C LYS A 254 3.61 15.35 -7.09
N PHE A 255 3.37 14.07 -7.30
CA PHE A 255 2.50 13.30 -6.41
C PHE A 255 3.29 12.87 -5.17
N ILE A 256 2.65 13.03 -4.04
CA ILE A 256 3.04 12.53 -2.74
C ILE A 256 1.94 11.53 -2.39
N SER A 257 2.30 10.25 -2.33
CA SER A 257 1.34 9.24 -1.88
C SER A 257 1.37 9.20 -0.37
N ILE A 258 0.19 9.24 0.26
CA ILE A 258 0.08 8.82 1.66
C ILE A 258 -0.04 7.30 1.62
N HIS A 259 0.98 6.63 2.14
CA HIS A 259 0.97 5.18 2.28
C HIS A 259 -0.07 4.76 3.34
N GLY A 260 -0.64 3.56 3.24
CA GLY A 260 -1.63 3.05 4.21
C GLY A 260 -3.06 3.58 4.08
N LEU A 261 -3.35 4.52 3.17
CA LEU A 261 -4.73 4.91 2.82
C LEU A 261 -5.29 4.08 1.64
N ASP A 262 -5.27 2.76 1.78
CA ASP A 262 -5.93 1.85 0.84
C ASP A 262 -7.44 2.20 0.75
N PRO A 263 -8.07 2.22 -0.44
CA PRO A 263 -9.52 2.33 -0.57
C PRO A 263 -10.35 1.36 0.30
N GLU A 264 -9.78 0.24 0.76
CA GLU A 264 -10.45 -0.76 1.59
C GLU A 264 -10.07 -0.74 3.09
N GLY A 265 -9.08 0.05 3.52
CA GLY A 265 -8.54 0.06 4.90
C GLY A 265 -8.63 1.41 5.64
N GLU A 266 -8.64 1.37 6.98
CA GLU A 266 -8.40 2.58 7.79
C GLU A 266 -6.89 2.84 7.90
N PRO A 267 -6.42 4.09 7.71
CA PRO A 267 -5.00 4.42 7.86
C PRO A 267 -4.53 4.21 9.31
N SER A 268 -3.28 3.79 9.47
CA SER A 268 -2.66 3.69 10.80
C SER A 268 -2.45 5.08 11.40
N ALA A 269 -2.22 5.14 12.72
CA ALA A 269 -1.89 6.40 13.39
C ALA A 269 -0.57 7.01 12.87
N ALA A 270 0.37 6.17 12.41
CA ALA A 270 1.62 6.60 11.81
C ALA A 270 1.39 7.25 10.44
N ASP A 271 0.61 6.62 9.57
CA ASP A 271 0.25 7.15 8.25
C ASP A 271 -0.46 8.50 8.36
N ILE A 272 -1.36 8.63 9.33
CA ILE A 272 -2.04 9.90 9.61
C ILE A 272 -1.02 10.97 10.05
N ALA A 273 -0.07 10.61 10.92
CA ALA A 273 0.92 11.57 11.42
C ALA A 273 1.86 12.05 10.29
N GLU A 274 2.34 11.14 9.46
CA GLU A 274 3.17 11.44 8.30
C GLU A 274 2.43 12.32 7.29
N ALA A 275 1.19 11.97 6.93
CA ALA A 275 0.36 12.78 6.05
C ALA A 275 0.16 14.20 6.58
N VAL A 276 -0.10 14.34 7.89
CA VAL A 276 -0.27 15.64 8.55
C VAL A 276 1.03 16.44 8.53
N GLU A 277 2.18 15.80 8.77
CA GLU A 277 3.49 16.45 8.70
C GLU A 277 3.73 17.00 7.30
N GLU A 278 3.63 16.15 6.28
CA GLU A 278 3.88 16.51 4.87
C GLU A 278 2.92 17.61 4.37
N ILE A 279 1.62 17.52 4.71
CA ILE A 279 0.64 18.57 4.38
C ILE A 279 1.05 19.92 4.98
N ASN A 280 1.52 19.93 6.23
CA ASN A 280 1.90 21.16 6.93
C ASN A 280 3.24 21.72 6.44
N GLU A 281 4.23 20.85 6.21
CA GLU A 281 5.56 21.24 5.73
C GLU A 281 5.50 21.82 4.32
N GLU A 282 4.72 21.18 3.45
CA GLU A 282 4.62 21.58 2.05
C GLU A 282 3.51 22.59 1.77
N GLY A 283 2.68 22.90 2.76
CA GLY A 283 1.61 23.90 2.65
C GLY A 283 0.48 23.48 1.72
N ILE A 284 0.26 22.16 1.58
CA ILE A 284 -0.75 21.58 0.71
C ILE A 284 -2.13 21.89 1.27
N THR A 285 -3.05 22.34 0.40
CA THR A 285 -4.39 22.77 0.84
C THR A 285 -5.51 21.78 0.50
N VAL A 286 -5.21 20.77 -0.32
CA VAL A 286 -6.16 19.76 -0.76
C VAL A 286 -5.50 18.38 -0.78
N LEU A 287 -6.15 17.42 -0.11
CA LEU A 287 -5.89 15.99 -0.16
C LEU A 287 -6.82 15.35 -1.18
N PHE A 288 -6.27 14.53 -2.05
CA PHE A 288 -7.03 13.79 -3.06
C PHE A 288 -7.27 12.36 -2.62
N ILE A 289 -8.52 11.91 -2.67
CA ILE A 289 -8.89 10.52 -2.41
C ILE A 289 -9.52 9.87 -3.65
N GLU A 290 -9.51 8.56 -3.72
CA GLU A 290 -10.19 7.83 -4.78
C GLU A 290 -11.71 7.81 -4.59
N GLU A 291 -12.44 7.56 -5.69
CA GLU A 291 -13.90 7.56 -5.69
C GLU A 291 -14.48 6.64 -4.61
N TYR A 292 -13.84 5.51 -4.32
CA TYR A 292 -14.34 4.49 -3.40
C TYR A 292 -13.86 4.64 -1.95
N THR A 293 -12.85 5.46 -1.72
CA THR A 293 -12.36 5.79 -0.38
C THR A 293 -13.44 6.52 0.40
N SER A 294 -13.71 6.09 1.63
CA SER A 294 -14.63 6.79 2.52
C SER A 294 -13.99 8.11 2.98
N GLU A 295 -14.72 9.23 2.91
CA GLU A 295 -14.25 10.51 3.49
C GLU A 295 -13.89 10.36 4.98
N SER A 296 -14.58 9.46 5.70
CA SER A 296 -14.27 9.19 7.11
C SER A 296 -12.88 8.62 7.35
N ALA A 297 -12.28 7.97 6.35
CA ALA A 297 -10.92 7.43 6.45
C ALA A 297 -9.88 8.55 6.60
N VAL A 298 -10.20 9.76 6.11
CA VAL A 298 -9.29 10.92 6.17
C VAL A 298 -9.75 12.00 7.16
N ASP A 299 -10.83 11.79 7.90
CA ASP A 299 -11.37 12.74 8.90
C ASP A 299 -10.31 13.15 9.93
N SER A 300 -9.49 12.19 10.38
CA SER A 300 -8.40 12.43 11.33
C SER A 300 -7.31 13.34 10.76
N ILE A 301 -6.98 13.20 9.47
CA ILE A 301 -6.02 14.06 8.77
C ILE A 301 -6.60 15.48 8.63
N VAL A 302 -7.88 15.59 8.25
CA VAL A 302 -8.58 16.88 8.16
C VAL A 302 -8.64 17.59 9.52
N GLU A 303 -8.93 16.87 10.60
CA GLU A 303 -8.97 17.48 11.94
C GLU A 303 -7.59 17.94 12.40
N GLN A 304 -6.55 17.13 12.18
CA GLN A 304 -5.19 17.42 12.66
C GLN A 304 -4.46 18.50 11.86
N THR A 305 -4.87 18.76 10.61
CA THR A 305 -4.36 19.85 9.77
C THR A 305 -4.98 21.21 10.08
N LYS A 306 -5.98 21.27 10.99
CA LYS A 306 -6.58 22.54 11.41
C LYS A 306 -5.55 23.45 12.08
N SER A 307 -5.40 24.64 11.51
CA SER A 307 -4.47 25.65 12.00
C SER A 307 -5.05 27.06 11.83
N ASP A 308 -4.36 28.08 12.38
CA ASP A 308 -4.76 29.48 12.20
C ASP A 308 -4.81 29.90 10.71
N THR A 309 -4.02 29.25 9.86
CA THR A 309 -3.96 29.48 8.40
C THR A 309 -4.89 28.57 7.61
N MET A 310 -5.37 27.48 8.20
CA MET A 310 -6.25 26.48 7.59
C MET A 310 -7.34 26.06 8.59
N PRO A 311 -8.32 26.94 8.91
CA PRO A 311 -9.25 26.73 10.02
C PRO A 311 -10.23 25.56 9.81
N ASN A 312 -10.38 25.09 8.58
CA ASN A 312 -11.24 23.97 8.23
C ASN A 312 -10.47 22.64 8.07
N GLY A 313 -9.13 22.66 8.21
CA GLY A 313 -8.29 21.54 7.82
C GLY A 313 -8.07 21.48 6.32
N VAL A 314 -7.31 20.48 5.88
CA VAL A 314 -7.07 20.22 4.45
C VAL A 314 -8.40 19.95 3.75
N GLY A 315 -8.58 20.51 2.55
CA GLY A 315 -9.73 20.17 1.70
C GLY A 315 -9.63 18.71 1.22
N VAL A 316 -10.76 18.09 0.91
CA VAL A 316 -10.79 16.75 0.32
C VAL A 316 -11.43 16.84 -1.06
N GLU A 317 -10.73 16.34 -2.06
CA GLU A 317 -11.16 16.27 -3.46
C GLU A 317 -10.95 14.86 -4.01
N TYR A 318 -11.49 14.58 -5.19
CA TYR A 318 -11.46 13.24 -5.77
C TYR A 318 -10.57 13.13 -7.00
N LEU A 319 -9.81 12.04 -7.09
CA LEU A 319 -9.18 11.56 -8.31
C LEU A 319 -9.74 10.18 -8.68
N TYR A 320 -9.89 9.92 -9.98
CA TYR A 320 -10.55 8.73 -10.47
C TYR A 320 -9.51 7.85 -11.18
N THR A 321 -9.17 6.72 -10.56
CA THR A 321 -8.25 5.70 -11.12
C THR A 321 -8.95 4.76 -12.09
N MET A 322 -10.28 4.60 -11.95
CA MET A 322 -11.13 3.82 -12.87
C MET A 322 -10.80 2.31 -12.87
N GLU A 323 -10.31 1.81 -11.73
CA GLU A 323 -10.05 0.39 -11.48
C GLU A 323 -11.35 -0.38 -11.21
N MET A 324 -12.36 0.33 -10.69
CA MET A 324 -13.71 -0.17 -10.49
C MET A 324 -14.71 0.52 -11.42
N GLU A 325 -15.90 -0.08 -11.56
CA GLU A 325 -17.02 0.54 -12.28
C GLU A 325 -17.34 1.91 -11.65
N PRO A 326 -17.66 2.96 -12.43
CA PRO A 326 -17.97 4.28 -11.86
C PRO A 326 -19.22 4.23 -10.96
N LYS A 327 -19.24 5.00 -9.86
CA LYS A 327 -20.46 5.07 -9.00
C LYS A 327 -21.64 5.71 -9.73
N ASP A 328 -21.37 6.70 -10.57
CA ASP A 328 -22.35 7.26 -11.51
C ASP A 328 -22.27 6.53 -12.85
N ILE A 329 -23.27 5.70 -13.15
CA ILE A 329 -23.34 4.92 -14.40
C ILE A 329 -23.36 5.76 -15.69
N SER A 330 -23.56 7.08 -15.58
CA SER A 330 -23.44 7.99 -16.72
C SER A 330 -22.00 8.44 -17.01
N ASP A 331 -21.07 8.15 -16.10
CA ASP A 331 -19.66 8.43 -16.29
C ASP A 331 -18.99 7.42 -17.22
N ASP A 332 -18.04 7.95 -17.99
CA ASP A 332 -17.09 7.18 -18.78
C ASP A 332 -15.68 7.69 -18.49
N TYR A 333 -14.68 7.04 -19.12
CA TYR A 333 -13.28 7.45 -18.97
C TYR A 333 -13.06 8.95 -19.23
N ILE A 334 -13.73 9.53 -20.24
CA ILE A 334 -13.53 10.93 -20.62
C ILE A 334 -14.14 11.86 -19.56
N SER A 335 -15.32 11.54 -19.02
CA SER A 335 -15.94 12.35 -17.98
C SER A 335 -15.16 12.28 -16.66
N MET A 336 -14.72 11.09 -16.24
CA MET A 336 -13.95 10.90 -15.01
C MET A 336 -12.58 11.58 -15.07
N MET A 337 -11.85 11.45 -16.17
CA MET A 337 -10.59 12.17 -16.36
C MET A 337 -10.79 13.69 -16.34
N ARG A 338 -11.91 14.21 -16.84
CA ARG A 338 -12.24 15.63 -16.72
C ARG A 338 -12.60 16.05 -15.30
N LYS A 339 -13.24 15.17 -14.52
CA LYS A 339 -13.48 15.41 -13.09
C LYS A 339 -12.15 15.52 -12.35
N SER A 340 -11.26 14.54 -12.52
CA SER A 340 -9.88 14.59 -11.98
C SER A 340 -9.15 15.87 -12.38
N MET A 341 -9.19 16.24 -13.67
CA MET A 341 -8.56 17.49 -14.15
C MET A 341 -9.11 18.73 -13.43
N ASN A 342 -10.42 18.80 -13.21
CA ASN A 342 -11.05 19.95 -12.54
C ASN A 342 -10.69 19.99 -11.06
N SER A 343 -10.70 18.85 -10.37
CA SER A 343 -10.26 18.75 -8.96
C SER A 343 -8.78 19.13 -8.81
N LEU A 344 -7.90 18.65 -9.69
CA LEU A 344 -6.49 19.07 -9.71
C LEU A 344 -6.34 20.57 -9.94
N LYS A 345 -7.08 21.12 -10.91
CA LYS A 345 -7.07 22.54 -11.20
C LYS A 345 -7.46 23.37 -9.98
N GLU A 346 -8.53 22.97 -9.30
CA GLU A 346 -9.03 23.64 -8.09
C GLU A 346 -8.01 23.53 -6.94
N GLY A 347 -7.51 22.33 -6.64
CA GLY A 347 -6.57 22.11 -5.54
C GLY A 347 -5.19 22.73 -5.76
N LEU A 348 -4.71 22.84 -7.00
CA LEU A 348 -3.44 23.46 -7.35
C LEU A 348 -3.55 24.98 -7.59
N GLY A 349 -4.76 25.54 -7.51
CA GLY A 349 -5.01 26.96 -7.69
C GLY A 349 -4.65 27.47 -9.08
N CYS A 350 -5.04 26.72 -10.12
CA CYS A 350 -5.05 27.16 -11.52
C CYS A 350 -6.50 27.55 -11.97
#